data_AF-A0A934IQX3-F1
#
_entry.id   AF-A0A934IQX3-F1
#
_cell.length_a   1.000
_cell.length_b   1.000
_cell.length_c   1.000
_cell.angle_alpha   90.00
_cell.angle_beta   90.00
_cell.angle_gamma   90.00
#
_symmetry.space_group_name_H-M   'P 1'
#
loop_
_entity.id
_entity.type
_entity.pdbx_description
1 polymer ?
#
loop_
_entity_poly.entity_id
_entity_poly.type
_entity_poly.pdbx_seq_one_letter_code
_entity_poly.pdbx_strand_id
1 'polypeptide(L)'
;MTTFKPSRPKHHPRGASRRQVLVGFGTGAVALAGGRALAGSEGDEQVAVAPKGNADQLQRQSFYGIHQAGITTARPAAGLVTAFDLIVQSPDDLETMLRLLTERISFLMHGGETPTADPKLPPPDSGILGPVIEPDNLTITVSFGASLFEGRPWLAPLKPRQLVRMTQFPNDALDRDICHGDLAIQFNANLQDTNIHALRDIVKNLSQFMVLRWSQEGSVPVAAPMEDGREPTARNFLGFHDGSANPNSTDTALMNEIVWVGPHNDEPEWAHGGTYQAVRIIRNFVERWDRTPLREQEEIFGRAKATGAPLGAGPGATEYDTPDYASDPDGAITPLDAHIRLANPRTRASEENLILRRAFNYSNGVASSGQLDQGLLFIAYQADLEKGFIAVQNRLNGEPLEEYIKPVGGGYFYALPGVRDPGDYLGRSLVEAVRRRATSPS
;
A
#
# COMPACT_ATOMS: atom_id res chain seq x y z
N MET A 1 18.20 42.24 -71.06
CA MET A 1 17.58 40.92 -71.25
C MET A 1 16.20 40.92 -70.59
N THR A 2 15.28 40.16 -71.16
CA THR A 2 13.82 40.22 -71.01
C THR A 2 13.26 39.93 -69.61
N THR A 3 12.27 40.73 -69.21
CA THR A 3 11.32 40.47 -68.10
C THR A 3 10.18 39.55 -68.54
N PHE A 4 9.62 38.70 -67.66
CA PHE A 4 8.17 38.37 -67.68
C PHE A 4 7.63 37.83 -66.34
N LYS A 5 6.31 37.95 -66.12
CA LYS A 5 5.54 37.64 -64.90
C LYS A 5 5.01 36.17 -64.84
N PRO A 6 4.51 35.68 -63.68
CA PRO A 6 4.15 34.27 -63.44
C PRO A 6 2.72 33.88 -63.87
N SER A 7 2.42 32.58 -63.90
CA SER A 7 1.07 32.03 -64.13
C SER A 7 0.82 30.67 -63.45
N ARG A 8 -0.45 30.38 -63.10
CA ARG A 8 -0.98 29.06 -62.66
C ARG A 8 -2.06 28.57 -63.65
N PRO A 9 -2.05 27.28 -64.02
CA PRO A 9 -3.24 26.38 -63.96
C PRO A 9 -2.86 24.94 -63.51
N LYS A 10 -3.72 23.93 -63.25
CA LYS A 10 -5.16 23.76 -62.90
C LYS A 10 -5.36 22.31 -62.35
N HIS A 11 -6.53 22.00 -61.77
CA HIS A 11 -7.03 20.61 -61.57
C HIS A 11 -7.34 19.90 -62.94
N HIS A 12 -7.59 18.59 -63.12
CA HIS A 12 -8.30 17.58 -62.30
C HIS A 12 -7.99 16.09 -62.77
N PRO A 13 -8.74 15.00 -62.46
CA PRO A 13 -8.17 13.68 -62.14
C PRO A 13 -8.37 12.59 -63.22
N ARG A 14 -7.91 11.35 -62.93
CA ARG A 14 -8.55 10.05 -63.28
C ARG A 14 -7.83 8.89 -62.57
N GLY A 15 -8.58 7.92 -62.06
CA GLY A 15 -8.05 6.64 -61.59
C GLY A 15 -8.46 5.49 -62.52
N ALA A 16 -7.83 4.32 -62.38
CA ALA A 16 -8.43 3.01 -62.73
C ALA A 16 -7.60 1.85 -62.17
N SER A 17 -8.29 0.93 -61.51
CA SER A 17 -7.82 -0.40 -61.11
C SER A 17 -7.14 -1.20 -62.22
N ARG A 18 -6.08 -1.95 -61.89
CA ARG A 18 -5.77 -3.23 -62.55
C ARG A 18 -5.41 -4.31 -61.52
N ARG A 19 -6.25 -5.35 -61.48
CA ARG A 19 -6.00 -6.63 -60.83
C ARG A 19 -4.61 -7.19 -61.17
N GLN A 20 -3.92 -7.72 -60.16
CA GLN A 20 -3.30 -9.03 -60.30
C GLN A 20 -3.76 -9.91 -59.13
N VAL A 21 -4.48 -10.98 -59.49
CA VAL A 21 -4.81 -12.08 -58.59
C VAL A 21 -3.80 -13.17 -58.90
N LEU A 22 -3.10 -13.69 -57.89
CA LEU A 22 -2.47 -14.99 -57.98
C LEU A 22 -3.01 -15.86 -56.84
N VAL A 23 -3.87 -16.80 -57.19
CA VAL A 23 -4.31 -17.88 -56.30
C VAL A 23 -3.39 -19.07 -56.55
N GLY A 24 -2.73 -19.54 -55.50
CA GLY A 24 -1.98 -20.80 -55.49
C GLY A 24 -2.45 -21.68 -54.35
N PHE A 25 -3.37 -22.59 -54.61
CA PHE A 25 -3.76 -23.62 -53.64
C PHE A 25 -2.71 -24.73 -53.57
N GLY A 26 -2.34 -25.12 -52.35
CA GLY A 26 -1.60 -26.34 -52.06
C GLY A 26 -2.16 -27.00 -50.80
N THR A 27 -2.98 -28.03 -50.95
CA THR A 27 -3.61 -28.74 -49.82
C THR A 27 -2.76 -29.91 -49.35
N GLY A 28 -2.42 -29.93 -48.07
CA GLY A 28 -1.83 -31.08 -47.38
C GLY A 28 -2.07 -30.96 -45.88
N ALA A 29 -2.79 -31.91 -45.29
CA ALA A 29 -3.22 -31.87 -43.90
C ALA A 29 -2.67 -33.05 -43.09
N VAL A 30 -1.93 -32.76 -42.02
CA VAL A 30 -1.76 -33.62 -40.83
C VAL A 30 -1.70 -32.70 -39.62
N ALA A 31 -2.47 -33.01 -38.58
CA ALA A 31 -2.47 -32.24 -37.34
C ALA A 31 -1.40 -32.76 -36.36
N LEU A 32 -0.76 -31.84 -35.63
CA LEU A 32 -0.05 -32.13 -34.38
C LEU A 32 -0.21 -30.91 -33.45
N ALA A 33 -0.41 -31.20 -32.16
CA ALA A 33 -0.85 -30.21 -31.17
C ALA A 33 0.31 -29.43 -30.54
N GLY A 34 -0.02 -28.32 -29.88
CA GLY A 34 0.85 -27.68 -28.88
C GLY A 34 1.96 -26.80 -29.45
N GLY A 35 1.66 -25.52 -29.66
CA GLY A 35 2.68 -24.54 -30.05
C GLY A 35 2.10 -23.29 -30.71
N ARG A 36 1.51 -22.38 -29.91
CA ARG A 36 1.33 -21.01 -30.37
C ARG A 36 2.70 -20.33 -30.39
N ALA A 37 3.45 -20.55 -31.47
CA ALA A 37 4.49 -19.62 -31.87
C ALA A 37 3.81 -18.28 -32.15
N LEU A 38 3.88 -17.36 -31.20
CA LEU A 38 3.59 -15.95 -31.45
C LEU A 38 4.69 -15.45 -32.39
N ALA A 39 4.44 -15.60 -33.69
CA ALA A 39 5.15 -14.83 -34.70
C ALA A 39 4.91 -13.36 -34.37
N GLY A 40 5.90 -12.71 -33.77
CA GLY A 40 5.86 -11.29 -33.49
C GLY A 40 5.65 -10.56 -34.80
N SER A 41 4.46 -10.03 -34.99
CA SER A 41 4.32 -8.93 -35.93
C SER A 41 5.08 -7.77 -35.31
N GLU A 42 6.15 -7.34 -35.98
CA GLU A 42 6.71 -5.99 -35.81
C GLU A 42 5.64 -5.02 -36.34
N GLY A 43 4.58 -4.85 -35.54
CA GLY A 43 3.57 -3.85 -35.74
C GLY A 43 4.20 -2.49 -35.46
N ASP A 44 4.04 -1.58 -36.42
CA ASP A 44 4.54 -0.20 -36.37
C ASP A 44 4.21 0.45 -35.02
N GLU A 45 5.21 0.65 -34.15
CA GLU A 45 5.00 1.07 -32.75
C GLU A 45 4.47 2.51 -32.69
N GLN A 46 3.15 2.65 -32.60
CA GLN A 46 2.49 3.95 -32.55
C GLN A 46 2.57 4.56 -31.14
N VAL A 47 2.92 5.84 -31.06
CA VAL A 47 3.09 6.60 -29.81
C VAL A 47 1.86 6.66 -28.87
N ALA A 48 0.69 6.25 -29.35
CA ALA A 48 -0.57 6.23 -28.59
C ALA A 48 -1.05 4.82 -28.23
N VAL A 49 -0.28 3.77 -28.53
CA VAL A 49 -0.57 2.40 -28.08
C VAL A 49 -0.21 2.29 -26.60
N ALA A 50 -1.15 1.77 -25.80
CA ALA A 50 -0.95 1.56 -24.38
C ALA A 50 0.21 0.57 -24.11
N PRO A 51 0.93 0.70 -22.99
CA PRO A 51 1.89 -0.30 -22.54
C PRO A 51 1.28 -1.71 -22.52
N LYS A 52 2.09 -2.73 -22.83
CA LYS A 52 1.63 -4.11 -22.80
C LYS A 52 1.34 -4.52 -21.36
N GLY A 53 0.10 -4.92 -21.11
CA GLY A 53 -0.28 -5.59 -19.87
C GLY A 53 0.48 -6.91 -19.66
N ASN A 54 0.57 -7.34 -18.41
CA ASN A 54 1.19 -8.61 -18.02
C ASN A 54 0.15 -9.56 -17.39
N ALA A 55 0.51 -10.83 -17.22
CA ALA A 55 -0.40 -11.82 -16.63
C ALA A 55 -0.73 -11.53 -15.15
N ASP A 56 0.05 -10.67 -14.48
CA ASP A 56 -0.11 -10.37 -13.06
C ASP A 56 -1.34 -9.50 -12.77
N GLN A 57 -1.84 -8.78 -13.78
CA GLN A 57 -3.11 -8.04 -13.71
C GLN A 57 -4.33 -8.96 -13.45
N LEU A 58 -4.21 -10.26 -13.72
CA LEU A 58 -5.25 -11.25 -13.44
C LEU A 58 -5.14 -11.86 -12.03
N GLN A 59 -4.08 -11.58 -11.27
CA GLN A 59 -3.92 -12.06 -9.89
C GLN A 59 -5.02 -11.51 -8.99
N ARG A 60 -5.51 -12.33 -8.05
CA ARG A 60 -6.61 -12.02 -7.14
C ARG A 60 -6.24 -12.37 -5.72
N GLN A 61 -6.62 -11.52 -4.77
CA GLN A 61 -6.56 -11.81 -3.35
C GLN A 61 -7.97 -12.11 -2.83
N SER A 62 -8.09 -13.02 -1.85
CA SER A 62 -9.38 -13.27 -1.22
C SER A 62 -9.80 -12.05 -0.40
N PHE A 63 -11.00 -11.53 -0.64
CA PHE A 63 -11.64 -10.58 0.26
C PHE A 63 -12.08 -11.24 1.58
N TYR A 64 -12.54 -12.50 1.50
CA TYR A 64 -13.04 -13.25 2.63
C TYR A 64 -11.89 -13.87 3.44
N GLY A 65 -11.97 -13.77 4.77
CA GLY A 65 -10.96 -14.26 5.70
C GLY A 65 -11.26 -13.93 7.16
N ILE A 66 -10.47 -14.51 8.07
CA ILE A 66 -10.49 -14.15 9.51
C ILE A 66 -10.04 -12.70 9.72
N HIS A 67 -9.11 -12.26 8.87
CA HIS A 67 -8.47 -10.97 8.85
C HIS A 67 -8.66 -10.35 7.46
N GLN A 68 -8.57 -9.02 7.36
CA GLN A 68 -8.56 -8.36 6.05
C GLN A 68 -7.26 -8.66 5.29
N ALA A 69 -7.35 -8.74 3.96
CA ALA A 69 -6.19 -8.76 3.08
C ALA A 69 -5.45 -7.40 3.11
N GLY A 70 -4.21 -7.38 2.61
CA GLY A 70 -3.36 -6.18 2.56
C GLY A 70 -2.48 -5.96 3.81
N ILE A 71 -2.57 -6.87 4.79
CA ILE A 71 -1.80 -6.85 6.05
C ILE A 71 -0.66 -7.87 5.99
N THR A 72 -0.95 -9.18 6.09
CA THR A 72 0.05 -10.25 5.89
C THR A 72 0.22 -10.65 4.42
N THR A 73 -0.71 -10.24 3.55
CA THR A 73 -0.60 -10.37 2.09
C THR A 73 0.69 -9.70 1.61
N ALA A 74 1.45 -10.40 0.75
CA ALA A 74 2.63 -9.86 0.09
C ALA A 74 2.37 -8.45 -0.46
N ARG A 75 3.35 -7.55 -0.31
CA ARG A 75 3.21 -6.15 -0.74
C ARG A 75 3.43 -6.06 -2.26
N PRO A 76 2.43 -5.64 -3.05
CA PRO A 76 2.62 -5.43 -4.48
C PRO A 76 3.36 -4.12 -4.74
N ALA A 77 3.60 -3.77 -6.01
CA ALA A 77 4.45 -2.64 -6.37
C ALA A 77 3.85 -1.26 -6.04
N ALA A 78 2.52 -1.09 -6.05
CA ALA A 78 1.84 0.18 -5.82
C ALA A 78 0.95 0.16 -4.56
N GLY A 79 1.01 1.24 -3.78
CA GLY A 79 0.24 1.42 -2.56
C GLY A 79 -0.36 2.82 -2.46
N LEU A 80 -1.48 2.94 -1.76
CA LEU A 80 -2.17 4.20 -1.51
C LEU A 80 -2.84 4.13 -0.15
N VAL A 81 -2.57 5.10 0.72
CA VAL A 81 -3.31 5.27 1.98
C VAL A 81 -4.12 6.55 1.91
N THR A 82 -5.41 6.44 2.19
CA THR A 82 -6.35 7.54 2.13
C THR A 82 -7.15 7.61 3.43
N ALA A 83 -7.21 8.79 4.04
CA ALA A 83 -8.03 9.02 5.23
C ALA A 83 -9.29 9.82 4.90
N PHE A 84 -10.33 9.61 5.70
CA PHE A 84 -11.65 10.17 5.55
C PHE A 84 -12.21 10.63 6.89
N ASP A 85 -12.96 11.74 6.86
CA ASP A 85 -13.80 12.18 7.97
C ASP A 85 -15.24 11.71 7.69
N LEU A 86 -15.87 11.03 8.66
CA LEU A 86 -17.19 10.40 8.47
C LEU A 86 -18.33 11.34 8.88
N ILE A 87 -19.41 11.33 8.09
CA ILE A 87 -20.64 12.11 8.29
C ILE A 87 -21.73 11.26 8.99
N VAL A 88 -21.50 9.96 9.21
CA VAL A 88 -22.47 9.04 9.85
C VAL A 88 -22.90 9.54 11.25
N GLN A 89 -24.21 9.59 11.51
CA GLN A 89 -24.79 10.16 12.72
C GLN A 89 -25.35 9.09 13.67
N SER A 90 -25.83 7.98 13.10
CA SER A 90 -26.49 6.87 13.78
C SER A 90 -25.80 5.51 13.53
N PRO A 91 -26.11 4.48 14.34
CA PRO A 91 -25.70 3.10 14.06
C PRO A 91 -26.22 2.56 12.72
N ASP A 92 -27.40 3.02 12.28
CA ASP A 92 -28.01 2.60 11.01
C ASP A 92 -27.28 3.22 9.80
N ASP A 93 -26.80 4.46 9.90
CA ASP A 93 -25.94 5.09 8.88
C ASP A 93 -24.62 4.34 8.76
N LEU A 94 -24.00 4.00 9.90
CA LEU A 94 -22.73 3.26 9.94
C LEU A 94 -22.88 1.86 9.34
N GLU A 95 -23.94 1.12 9.69
CA GLU A 95 -24.22 -0.18 9.08
C GLU A 95 -24.45 -0.07 7.56
N THR A 96 -25.21 0.93 7.12
CA THR A 96 -25.47 1.15 5.69
C THR A 96 -24.19 1.49 4.93
N MET A 97 -23.35 2.37 5.47
CA MET A 97 -22.04 2.72 4.93
C MET A 97 -21.13 1.49 4.83
N LEU A 98 -21.03 0.69 5.90
CA LEU A 98 -20.13 -0.47 5.95
C LEU A 98 -20.57 -1.61 5.02
N ARG A 99 -21.88 -1.83 4.87
CA ARG A 99 -22.42 -2.79 3.89
C ARG A 99 -22.10 -2.36 2.46
N LEU A 100 -22.34 -1.10 2.12
CA LEU A 100 -22.00 -0.57 0.80
C LEU A 100 -20.48 -0.61 0.52
N LEU A 101 -19.66 -0.26 1.51
CA LEU A 101 -18.20 -0.35 1.41
C LEU A 101 -17.74 -1.79 1.18
N THR A 102 -18.31 -2.75 1.92
CA THR A 102 -18.07 -4.20 1.75
C THR A 102 -18.42 -4.67 0.33
N GLU A 103 -19.58 -4.25 -0.20
CA GLU A 103 -20.00 -4.58 -1.56
C GLU A 103 -19.00 -4.05 -2.60
N ARG A 104 -18.61 -2.77 -2.50
CA ARG A 104 -17.64 -2.17 -3.42
C ARG A 104 -16.30 -2.87 -3.35
N ILE A 105 -15.78 -3.13 -2.15
CA ILE A 105 -14.49 -3.80 -1.97
C ILE A 105 -14.52 -5.23 -2.53
N SER A 106 -15.57 -6.01 -2.24
CA SER A 106 -15.70 -7.38 -2.75
C SER A 106 -15.78 -7.42 -4.28
N PHE A 107 -16.40 -6.42 -4.92
CA PHE A 107 -16.43 -6.29 -6.37
C PHE A 107 -15.05 -5.91 -6.93
N LEU A 108 -14.44 -4.84 -6.39
CA LEU A 108 -13.17 -4.30 -6.88
C LEU A 108 -12.02 -5.32 -6.75
N MET A 109 -11.89 -6.00 -5.60
CA MET A 109 -10.85 -7.03 -5.40
C MET A 109 -11.07 -8.29 -6.26
N HIS A 110 -12.30 -8.55 -6.71
CA HIS A 110 -12.59 -9.67 -7.61
C HIS A 110 -12.38 -9.29 -9.09
N GLY A 111 -12.64 -8.03 -9.45
CA GLY A 111 -12.78 -7.58 -10.84
C GLY A 111 -14.04 -8.12 -11.51
N GLY A 112 -14.34 -7.63 -12.72
CA GLY A 112 -15.53 -8.04 -13.48
C GLY A 112 -16.04 -6.98 -14.44
N GLU A 113 -17.14 -7.29 -15.13
CA GLU A 113 -17.80 -6.34 -16.03
C GLU A 113 -18.41 -5.17 -15.25
N THR A 114 -18.16 -3.95 -15.70
CA THR A 114 -18.85 -2.76 -15.18
C THR A 114 -20.32 -2.79 -15.59
N PRO A 115 -21.29 -2.46 -14.71
CA PRO A 115 -22.70 -2.42 -15.09
C PRO A 115 -22.98 -1.47 -16.26
N THR A 116 -23.97 -1.80 -17.09
CA THR A 116 -24.47 -0.87 -18.12
C THR A 116 -25.51 0.07 -17.51
N ALA A 117 -25.32 1.39 -17.64
CA ALA A 117 -26.30 2.40 -17.25
C ALA A 117 -27.16 2.88 -18.43
N ASP A 118 -28.33 3.49 -18.14
CA ASP A 118 -29.06 4.31 -19.12
C ASP A 118 -28.14 5.46 -19.57
N PRO A 119 -27.95 5.72 -20.89
CA PRO A 119 -27.14 6.82 -21.40
C PRO A 119 -27.49 8.24 -20.89
N LYS A 120 -28.64 8.41 -20.23
CA LYS A 120 -29.05 9.67 -19.57
C LYS A 120 -28.51 9.82 -18.15
N LEU A 121 -27.99 8.75 -17.55
CA LEU A 121 -27.42 8.74 -16.20
C LEU A 121 -25.89 8.83 -16.26
N PRO A 122 -25.23 9.28 -15.19
CA PRO A 122 -23.77 9.14 -15.06
C PRO A 122 -23.35 7.68 -15.18
N PRO A 123 -22.17 7.37 -15.76
CA PRO A 123 -21.67 6.01 -15.81
C PRO A 123 -21.49 5.44 -14.39
N PRO A 124 -21.69 4.12 -14.20
CA PRO A 124 -21.59 3.51 -12.89
C PRO A 124 -20.14 3.35 -12.44
N ASP A 125 -19.18 3.34 -13.39
CA ASP A 125 -17.74 3.31 -13.14
C ASP A 125 -17.03 4.57 -13.67
N SER A 126 -15.80 4.78 -13.21
CA SER A 126 -14.85 5.77 -13.72
C SER A 126 -14.45 5.60 -15.19
N GLY A 127 -14.45 4.37 -15.71
CA GLY A 127 -13.93 3.97 -17.03
C GLY A 127 -12.40 3.85 -17.12
N ILE A 128 -11.63 4.07 -16.04
CA ILE A 128 -10.15 4.08 -16.06
C ILE A 128 -9.59 2.75 -16.58
N LEU A 129 -10.11 1.63 -16.07
CA LEU A 129 -9.68 0.28 -16.43
C LEU A 129 -10.49 -0.32 -17.60
N GLY A 130 -11.29 0.48 -18.29
CA GLY A 130 -12.21 0.03 -19.33
C GLY A 130 -13.48 -0.66 -18.80
N PRO A 131 -14.21 -1.40 -19.65
CA PRO A 131 -15.51 -2.00 -19.31
C PRO A 131 -15.41 -3.30 -18.50
N VAL A 132 -14.21 -3.89 -18.41
CA VAL A 132 -13.92 -5.08 -17.61
C VAL A 132 -12.79 -4.70 -16.66
N ILE A 133 -13.10 -4.58 -15.38
CA ILE A 133 -12.12 -4.27 -14.34
C ILE A 133 -11.29 -5.53 -14.07
N GLU A 134 -10.00 -5.45 -14.34
CA GLU A 134 -9.04 -6.45 -13.88
C GLU A 134 -8.71 -6.24 -12.39
N PRO A 135 -8.55 -7.32 -11.61
CA PRO A 135 -8.35 -7.25 -10.17
C PRO A 135 -6.94 -6.77 -9.78
N ASP A 136 -5.93 -7.01 -10.62
CA ASP A 136 -4.55 -6.52 -10.48
C ASP A 136 -3.94 -6.66 -9.06
N ASN A 137 -4.15 -7.84 -8.46
CA ASN A 137 -3.69 -8.19 -7.11
C ASN A 137 -4.23 -7.26 -6.00
N LEU A 138 -5.34 -6.56 -6.27
CA LEU A 138 -5.90 -5.53 -5.41
C LEU A 138 -6.27 -6.08 -4.03
N THR A 139 -5.86 -5.32 -3.02
CA THR A 139 -6.27 -5.46 -1.63
C THR A 139 -6.74 -4.10 -1.12
N ILE A 140 -7.87 -4.08 -0.43
CA ILE A 140 -8.40 -2.88 0.21
C ILE A 140 -8.60 -3.19 1.69
N THR A 141 -7.84 -2.51 2.55
CA THR A 141 -7.87 -2.68 4.01
C THR A 141 -8.52 -1.46 4.64
N VAL A 142 -9.59 -1.66 5.42
CA VAL A 142 -10.34 -0.59 6.12
C VAL A 142 -9.96 -0.54 7.59
N SER A 143 -9.70 0.66 8.10
CA SER A 143 -9.32 0.91 9.50
C SER A 143 -10.06 2.10 10.09
N PHE A 144 -10.44 2.06 11.37
CA PHE A 144 -11.08 3.19 12.07
C PHE A 144 -10.09 4.00 12.91
N GLY A 145 -10.15 5.33 12.84
CA GLY A 145 -9.35 6.22 13.70
C GLY A 145 -10.01 6.49 15.05
N ALA A 146 -9.22 6.97 16.02
CA ALA A 146 -9.71 7.28 17.36
C ALA A 146 -10.89 8.28 17.38
N SER A 147 -10.87 9.26 16.47
CA SER A 147 -11.89 10.32 16.37
C SER A 147 -13.29 9.79 16.03
N LEU A 148 -13.40 8.65 15.33
CA LEU A 148 -14.69 8.02 15.03
C LEU A 148 -15.44 7.68 16.31
N PHE A 149 -14.74 7.09 17.27
CA PHE A 149 -15.29 6.67 18.56
C PHE A 149 -15.45 7.85 19.52
N GLU A 150 -14.47 8.75 19.55
CA GLU A 150 -14.45 9.92 20.46
C GLU A 150 -15.52 10.96 20.09
N GLY A 151 -15.82 11.13 18.79
CA GLY A 151 -16.87 12.02 18.31
C GLY A 151 -18.30 11.48 18.46
N ARG A 152 -18.48 10.20 18.85
CA ARG A 152 -19.79 9.52 18.83
C ARG A 152 -20.05 8.77 20.14
N PRO A 153 -20.88 9.30 21.06
CA PRO A 153 -21.14 8.69 22.37
C PRO A 153 -21.64 7.24 22.33
N TRP A 154 -22.28 6.82 21.24
CA TRP A 154 -22.75 5.44 21.02
C TRP A 154 -21.65 4.48 20.55
N LEU A 155 -20.49 4.98 20.11
CA LEU A 155 -19.27 4.21 19.82
C LEU A 155 -18.21 4.31 20.93
N ALA A 156 -18.11 5.43 21.65
CA ALA A 156 -17.03 5.67 22.62
C ALA A 156 -16.76 4.49 23.59
N PRO A 157 -17.75 3.79 24.16
CA PRO A 157 -17.53 2.64 25.06
C PRO A 157 -17.04 1.35 24.38
N LEU A 158 -16.87 1.37 23.06
CA LEU A 158 -16.43 0.24 22.22
C LEU A 158 -15.10 0.54 21.51
N LYS A 159 -14.46 1.69 21.79
CA LYS A 159 -13.13 2.01 21.24
C LYS A 159 -12.12 0.92 21.62
N PRO A 160 -11.29 0.40 20.69
CA PRO A 160 -10.15 -0.45 21.03
C PRO A 160 -9.23 0.32 21.97
N ARG A 161 -8.70 -0.33 23.02
CA ARG A 161 -8.19 0.38 24.19
C ARG A 161 -6.90 1.12 23.94
N GLN A 162 -6.02 0.54 23.12
CA GLN A 162 -4.79 1.19 22.67
C GLN A 162 -5.05 2.14 21.48
N LEU A 163 -6.29 2.31 21.00
CA LEU A 163 -6.59 3.25 19.91
C LEU A 163 -6.60 4.69 20.44
N VAL A 164 -5.43 5.30 20.42
CA VAL A 164 -5.22 6.71 20.75
C VAL A 164 -5.05 7.55 19.49
N ARG A 165 -5.31 8.86 19.58
CA ARG A 165 -4.95 9.80 18.52
C ARG A 165 -3.42 9.95 18.48
N MET A 166 -2.83 9.91 17.28
CA MET A 166 -1.38 10.13 17.11
C MET A 166 -0.95 11.47 17.72
N THR A 167 0.01 11.41 18.63
CA THR A 167 0.68 12.56 19.25
C THR A 167 1.98 12.90 18.51
N GLN A 168 2.58 14.04 18.85
CA GLN A 168 3.82 14.51 18.26
C GLN A 168 5.03 13.87 18.97
N PHE A 169 5.94 13.26 18.23
CA PHE A 169 7.28 12.86 18.70
C PHE A 169 8.27 14.01 18.54
N PRO A 170 9.42 14.03 19.25
CA PRO A 170 10.37 15.16 19.26
C PRO A 170 10.83 15.63 17.88
N ASN A 171 11.01 14.72 16.92
CA ASN A 171 11.46 15.05 15.57
C ASN A 171 10.33 15.51 14.63
N ASP A 172 9.06 15.36 15.01
CA ASP A 172 7.93 15.55 14.11
C ASP A 172 7.68 17.02 13.75
N ALA A 173 7.39 17.26 12.47
CA ALA A 173 6.88 18.52 11.94
C ALA A 173 5.48 18.30 11.33
N LEU A 174 4.53 17.86 12.15
CA LEU A 174 3.20 17.44 11.69
C LEU A 174 2.40 18.58 11.07
N ASP A 175 2.02 18.42 9.81
CA ASP A 175 0.95 19.16 9.17
C ASP A 175 -0.40 18.49 9.52
N ARG A 176 -1.34 19.32 10.01
CA ARG A 176 -2.64 18.87 10.52
C ARG A 176 -3.58 18.38 9.41
N ASP A 177 -3.40 18.87 8.20
CA ASP A 177 -4.29 18.56 7.08
C ASP A 177 -4.02 17.13 6.55
N ILE A 178 -2.76 16.67 6.66
CA ILE A 178 -2.34 15.29 6.38
C ILE A 178 -2.24 14.41 7.65
N CYS A 179 -2.94 14.76 8.72
CA CYS A 179 -3.00 13.99 9.96
C CYS A 179 -4.40 13.43 10.27
N HIS A 180 -4.43 12.21 10.82
CA HIS A 180 -5.60 11.50 11.37
C HIS A 180 -6.75 11.27 10.36
N GLY A 181 -7.96 11.00 10.87
CA GLY A 181 -9.18 10.75 10.13
C GLY A 181 -10.07 9.78 10.91
N ASP A 182 -11.38 9.80 10.72
CA ASP A 182 -12.31 8.83 11.32
C ASP A 182 -12.13 7.43 10.73
N LEU A 183 -11.72 7.35 9.46
CA LEU A 183 -11.52 6.10 8.73
C LEU A 183 -10.31 6.23 7.80
N ALA A 184 -9.49 5.19 7.71
CA ALA A 184 -8.45 5.05 6.70
C ALA A 184 -8.74 3.83 5.81
N ILE A 185 -8.38 3.96 4.53
CA ILE A 185 -8.39 2.87 3.56
C ILE A 185 -6.98 2.76 2.97
N GLN A 186 -6.39 1.57 3.04
CA GLN A 186 -5.16 1.23 2.34
C GLN A 186 -5.51 0.39 1.11
N PHE A 187 -5.19 0.91 -0.07
CA PHE A 187 -5.27 0.20 -1.35
C PHE A 187 -3.87 -0.29 -1.73
N ASN A 188 -3.76 -1.52 -2.24
CA ASN A 188 -2.51 -2.03 -2.80
C ASN A 188 -2.82 -2.92 -4.00
N ALA A 189 -2.14 -2.69 -5.12
CA ALA A 189 -2.29 -3.40 -6.39
C ALA A 189 -0.92 -3.41 -7.09
N ASN A 190 -0.78 -4.14 -8.20
CA ASN A 190 0.50 -4.09 -8.93
C ASN A 190 0.67 -2.73 -9.65
N LEU A 191 -0.42 -2.12 -10.12
CA LEU A 191 -0.43 -0.83 -10.81
C LEU A 191 -1.11 0.27 -9.97
N GLN A 192 -0.61 1.49 -10.14
CA GLN A 192 -1.11 2.69 -9.46
C GLN A 192 -2.53 3.05 -9.89
N ASP A 193 -2.84 2.91 -11.19
CA ASP A 193 -4.15 3.17 -11.77
C ASP A 193 -5.28 2.32 -11.15
N THR A 194 -4.98 1.09 -10.73
CA THR A 194 -5.91 0.20 -10.02
C THR A 194 -6.28 0.76 -8.65
N ASN A 195 -5.30 1.26 -7.89
CA ASN A 195 -5.56 1.91 -6.60
C ASN A 195 -6.37 3.20 -6.77
N ILE A 196 -6.06 4.01 -7.80
CA ILE A 196 -6.78 5.26 -8.12
C ILE A 196 -8.22 4.96 -8.58
N HIS A 197 -8.42 3.91 -9.38
CA HIS A 197 -9.74 3.41 -9.79
C HIS A 197 -10.58 3.01 -8.57
N ALA A 198 -10.02 2.19 -7.67
CA ALA A 198 -10.71 1.75 -6.46
C ALA A 198 -11.07 2.92 -5.53
N LEU A 199 -10.19 3.90 -5.36
CA LEU A 199 -10.48 5.14 -4.63
C LEU A 199 -11.60 5.95 -5.31
N ARG A 200 -11.56 6.10 -6.64
CA ARG A 200 -12.60 6.79 -7.44
C ARG A 200 -13.98 6.15 -7.26
N ASP A 201 -14.07 4.82 -7.29
CA ASP A 201 -15.33 4.10 -7.09
C ASP A 201 -15.87 4.30 -5.67
N ILE A 202 -15.02 4.11 -4.66
CA ILE A 202 -15.40 4.25 -3.25
C ILE A 202 -15.88 5.69 -2.95
N VAL A 203 -15.15 6.72 -3.39
CA VAL A 203 -15.56 8.13 -3.23
C VAL A 203 -16.88 8.41 -3.96
N LYS A 204 -17.05 7.90 -5.19
CA LYS A 204 -18.28 8.07 -5.96
C LYS A 204 -19.49 7.50 -5.22
N ASN A 205 -19.41 6.26 -4.75
CA ASN A 205 -20.56 5.54 -4.20
C ASN A 205 -20.83 5.88 -2.72
N LEU A 206 -19.85 6.34 -1.95
CA LEU A 206 -19.99 6.64 -0.50
C LEU A 206 -19.90 8.14 -0.15
N SER A 207 -19.95 9.03 -1.13
CA SER A 207 -19.89 10.50 -0.95
C SER A 207 -20.89 11.10 0.05
N GLN A 208 -22.02 10.43 0.30
CA GLN A 208 -23.02 10.84 1.30
C GLN A 208 -22.62 10.51 2.75
N PHE A 209 -21.65 9.63 2.96
CA PHE A 209 -21.22 9.13 4.27
C PHE A 209 -19.85 9.62 4.71
N MET A 210 -18.98 10.03 3.78
CA MET A 210 -17.58 10.34 4.10
C MET A 210 -16.95 11.37 3.17
N VAL A 211 -16.05 12.18 3.74
CA VAL A 211 -15.29 13.22 3.04
C VAL A 211 -13.83 12.82 3.00
N LEU A 212 -13.20 12.90 1.83
CA LEU A 212 -11.76 12.71 1.65
C LEU A 212 -10.99 13.75 2.46
N ARG A 213 -10.12 13.30 3.37
CA ARG A 213 -9.31 14.16 4.24
C ARG A 213 -7.91 14.39 3.66
N TRP A 214 -7.16 13.31 3.47
CA TRP A 214 -5.85 13.30 2.82
C TRP A 214 -5.59 11.97 2.13
N SER A 215 -4.64 11.96 1.20
CA SER A 215 -4.23 10.77 0.47
C SER A 215 -2.74 10.80 0.22
N GLN A 216 -2.05 9.68 0.40
CA GLN A 216 -0.64 9.52 0.06
C GLN A 216 -0.45 8.24 -0.76
N GLU A 217 -0.04 8.42 -2.01
CA GLU A 217 0.35 7.35 -2.92
C GLU A 217 1.82 6.98 -2.71
N GLY A 218 2.18 5.75 -3.07
CA GLY A 218 3.56 5.29 -3.03
C GLY A 218 3.81 4.01 -3.83
N SER A 219 5.08 3.69 -4.01
CA SER A 219 5.53 2.51 -4.73
C SER A 219 6.77 1.88 -4.10
N VAL A 220 7.07 0.65 -4.49
CA VAL A 220 8.36 0.01 -4.20
C VAL A 220 9.00 -0.46 -5.51
N PRO A 221 10.34 -0.41 -5.64
CA PRO A 221 11.00 -0.86 -6.87
C PRO A 221 10.71 -2.33 -7.15
N VAL A 222 10.20 -2.62 -8.35
CA VAL A 222 10.12 -4.00 -8.87
C VAL A 222 11.55 -4.46 -9.14
N ALA A 223 11.94 -5.57 -8.52
CA ALA A 223 13.24 -6.20 -8.70
C ALA A 223 13.12 -7.45 -9.58
N ALA A 224 14.24 -7.89 -10.16
CA ALA A 224 14.33 -9.25 -10.67
C ALA A 224 14.53 -10.23 -9.49
N PRO A 225 14.03 -11.48 -9.60
CA PRO A 225 14.33 -12.52 -8.63
C PRO A 225 15.84 -12.74 -8.46
N MET A 226 16.26 -13.17 -7.27
CA MET A 226 17.62 -13.63 -6.99
C MET A 226 17.95 -14.90 -7.80
N GLU A 227 19.24 -15.24 -7.92
CA GLU A 227 19.70 -16.44 -8.66
C GLU A 227 19.12 -17.75 -8.10
N ASP A 228 18.75 -17.77 -6.82
CA ASP A 228 18.09 -18.90 -6.15
C ASP A 228 16.56 -18.91 -6.29
N GLY A 229 15.99 -17.97 -7.04
CA GLY A 229 14.56 -17.83 -7.29
C GLY A 229 13.77 -17.13 -6.18
N ARG A 230 14.40 -16.60 -5.13
CA ARG A 230 13.73 -15.78 -4.12
C ARG A 230 13.54 -14.35 -4.58
N GLU A 231 12.44 -13.73 -4.19
CA GLU A 231 12.27 -12.29 -4.34
C GLU A 231 13.13 -11.55 -3.30
N PRO A 232 13.92 -10.53 -3.68
CA PRO A 232 14.71 -9.73 -2.74
C PRO A 232 13.82 -8.78 -1.93
N THR A 233 14.27 -8.35 -0.75
CA THR A 233 13.58 -7.26 -0.06
C THR A 233 13.66 -5.97 -0.88
N ALA A 234 12.50 -5.32 -1.09
CA ALA A 234 12.47 -4.07 -1.84
C ALA A 234 13.22 -2.95 -1.10
N ARG A 235 13.80 -2.01 -1.85
CA ARG A 235 14.55 -0.88 -1.29
C ARG A 235 13.68 0.32 -0.99
N ASN A 236 14.07 1.07 0.04
CA ASN A 236 13.54 2.41 0.29
C ASN A 236 14.31 3.50 -0.50
N PHE A 237 13.81 4.74 -0.50
CA PHE A 237 14.44 5.89 -1.17
C PHE A 237 15.72 6.42 -0.50
N LEU A 238 16.15 5.87 0.64
CA LEU A 238 17.52 6.05 1.14
C LEU A 238 18.47 4.99 0.53
N GLY A 239 17.93 4.03 -0.23
CA GLY A 239 18.67 3.00 -0.98
C GLY A 239 18.94 1.73 -0.19
N PHE A 240 18.36 1.57 1.01
CA PHE A 240 18.54 0.40 1.87
C PHE A 240 17.43 -0.62 1.66
N HIS A 241 17.71 -1.91 1.91
CA HIS A 241 16.71 -2.97 1.96
C HIS A 241 15.74 -2.70 3.12
N ASP A 242 14.43 -2.69 2.85
CA ASP A 242 13.41 -2.30 3.82
C ASP A 242 12.36 -3.40 4.04
N GLY A 243 12.67 -4.30 4.98
CA GLY A 243 11.85 -5.48 5.29
C GLY A 243 12.59 -6.65 5.93
N SER A 244 13.92 -6.72 5.78
CA SER A 244 14.74 -7.92 6.05
C SER A 244 14.63 -8.52 7.45
N ALA A 245 14.34 -7.68 8.46
CA ALA A 245 14.18 -8.09 9.87
C ALA A 245 12.72 -8.07 10.36
N ASN A 246 11.74 -8.04 9.45
CA ASN A 246 10.34 -8.22 9.82
C ASN A 246 10.09 -9.64 10.40
N PRO A 247 9.10 -9.80 11.30
CA PRO A 247 8.61 -11.13 11.66
C PRO A 247 8.03 -11.85 10.43
N ASN A 248 8.17 -13.17 10.36
CA ASN A 248 7.70 -13.97 9.22
C ASN A 248 6.18 -13.87 9.07
N SER A 249 5.69 -13.15 8.05
CA SER A 249 4.25 -12.94 7.83
C SER A 249 3.48 -14.19 7.38
N THR A 250 4.19 -15.28 7.07
CA THR A 250 3.60 -16.60 6.76
C THR A 250 3.47 -17.51 7.98
N ASP A 251 4.10 -17.14 9.11
CA ASP A 251 3.94 -17.88 10.37
C ASP A 251 2.68 -17.40 11.11
N THR A 252 1.61 -18.17 10.96
CA THR A 252 0.31 -17.90 11.60
C THR A 252 0.40 -17.81 13.13
N ALA A 253 1.27 -18.59 13.78
CA ALA A 253 1.40 -18.55 15.24
C ALA A 253 2.06 -17.23 15.67
N LEU A 254 3.16 -16.85 15.01
CA LEU A 254 3.86 -15.59 15.24
C LEU A 254 2.98 -14.36 14.92
N MET A 255 2.16 -14.42 13.87
CA MET A 255 1.23 -13.33 13.54
C MET A 255 0.08 -13.21 14.55
N ASN A 256 -0.37 -14.32 15.16
CA ASN A 256 -1.36 -14.29 16.25
C ASN A 256 -0.80 -13.72 17.56
N GLU A 257 0.53 -13.67 17.72
CA GLU A 257 1.20 -13.05 18.87
C GLU A 257 1.54 -11.58 18.62
N ILE A 258 2.08 -11.25 17.44
CA ILE A 258 2.62 -9.92 17.14
C ILE A 258 1.60 -8.97 16.50
N VAL A 259 0.72 -9.48 15.63
CA VAL A 259 -0.08 -8.64 14.72
C VAL A 259 -1.56 -8.64 15.06
N TRP A 260 -2.15 -9.82 15.29
CA TRP A 260 -3.60 -9.94 15.43
C TRP A 260 -4.06 -9.78 16.88
N VAL A 261 -5.07 -8.93 17.08
CA VAL A 261 -5.81 -8.88 18.35
C VAL A 261 -6.63 -10.16 18.50
N GLY A 262 -6.42 -10.87 19.59
CA GLY A 262 -7.16 -12.07 19.98
C GLY A 262 -7.59 -12.05 21.45
N PRO A 263 -8.19 -13.15 21.96
CA PRO A 263 -8.78 -13.20 23.31
C PRO A 263 -7.79 -13.07 24.48
N HIS A 264 -6.50 -12.99 24.20
CA HIS A 264 -5.45 -12.78 25.21
C HIS A 264 -5.09 -11.29 25.37
N ASN A 265 -5.51 -10.44 24.42
CA ASN A 265 -5.49 -8.99 24.56
C ASN A 265 -6.76 -8.58 25.33
N ASP A 266 -6.64 -7.65 26.28
CA ASP A 266 -7.78 -7.11 27.05
C ASP A 266 -8.60 -6.12 26.19
N GLU A 267 -9.10 -6.56 25.03
CA GLU A 267 -9.77 -5.71 24.02
C GLU A 267 -11.28 -6.02 23.91
N PRO A 268 -12.10 -5.10 23.36
CA PRO A 268 -13.50 -5.39 23.09
C PRO A 268 -13.65 -6.58 22.13
N GLU A 269 -14.51 -7.54 22.46
CA GLU A 269 -14.66 -8.79 21.68
C GLU A 269 -14.91 -8.59 20.18
N TRP A 270 -15.56 -7.48 19.80
CA TRP A 270 -15.83 -7.16 18.40
C TRP A 270 -14.56 -6.95 17.58
N ALA A 271 -13.47 -6.54 18.24
CA ALA A 271 -12.20 -6.17 17.65
C ALA A 271 -11.32 -7.39 17.32
N HIS A 272 -11.60 -8.57 17.90
CA HIS A 272 -10.83 -9.79 17.68
C HIS A 272 -10.71 -10.16 16.19
N GLY A 273 -9.50 -10.44 15.72
CA GLY A 273 -9.15 -10.64 14.32
C GLY A 273 -8.75 -9.35 13.57
N GLY A 274 -8.92 -8.19 14.18
CA GLY A 274 -8.34 -6.92 13.72
C GLY A 274 -6.89 -6.73 14.19
N THR A 275 -6.34 -5.54 13.92
CA THR A 275 -4.97 -5.15 14.30
C THR A 275 -4.85 -3.62 14.37
N TYR A 276 -3.93 -3.09 15.16
CA TYR A 276 -3.60 -1.67 15.13
C TYR A 276 -2.74 -1.36 13.90
N GLN A 277 -3.05 -0.25 13.22
CA GLN A 277 -2.32 0.27 12.07
C GLN A 277 -1.72 1.65 12.42
N ALA A 278 -0.40 1.75 12.35
CA ALA A 278 0.32 3.02 12.44
C ALA A 278 0.75 3.45 11.03
N VAL A 279 0.33 4.64 10.60
CA VAL A 279 0.74 5.25 9.32
C VAL A 279 1.54 6.52 9.62
N ARG A 280 2.69 6.68 8.99
CA ARG A 280 3.55 7.87 9.12
C ARG A 280 4.04 8.28 7.74
N ILE A 281 3.82 9.54 7.38
CA ILE A 281 4.38 10.15 6.17
C ILE A 281 5.72 10.76 6.59
N ILE A 282 6.81 10.12 6.19
CA ILE A 282 8.18 10.45 6.63
C ILE A 282 8.96 11.00 5.43
N ARG A 283 9.18 12.31 5.41
CA ARG A 283 9.97 12.99 4.39
C ARG A 283 11.45 12.64 4.54
N ASN A 284 12.12 12.38 3.42
CA ASN A 284 13.58 12.24 3.37
C ASN A 284 14.22 13.53 2.82
N PHE A 285 15.33 13.95 3.40
CA PHE A 285 16.22 15.00 2.87
C PHE A 285 17.24 14.38 1.91
N VAL A 286 16.75 13.82 0.80
CA VAL A 286 17.53 12.98 -0.13
C VAL A 286 18.79 13.67 -0.66
N GLU A 287 18.76 14.99 -0.90
CA GLU A 287 19.95 15.71 -1.36
C GLU A 287 21.05 15.79 -0.30
N ARG A 288 20.71 15.81 0.99
CA ARG A 288 21.70 15.73 2.08
C ARG A 288 22.24 14.31 2.18
N TRP A 289 21.34 13.33 2.11
CA TRP A 289 21.69 11.90 2.18
C TRP A 289 22.68 11.50 1.08
N ASP A 290 22.41 11.83 -0.18
CA ASP A 290 23.27 11.48 -1.32
C ASP A 290 24.66 12.14 -1.29
N ARG A 291 24.87 13.11 -0.41
CA ARG A 291 26.18 13.77 -0.15
C ARG A 291 26.87 13.24 1.11
N THR A 292 26.23 12.34 1.85
CA THR A 292 26.76 11.72 3.07
C THR A 292 27.65 10.53 2.71
N PRO A 293 28.83 10.37 3.33
CA PRO A 293 29.71 9.22 3.14
C PRO A 293 28.98 7.88 3.28
N LEU A 294 29.28 6.90 2.40
CA LEU A 294 28.65 5.58 2.45
C LEU A 294 28.77 4.91 3.83
N ARG A 295 29.97 4.98 4.43
CA ARG A 295 30.21 4.42 5.76
C ARG A 295 29.27 5.01 6.82
N GLU A 296 29.08 6.32 6.80
CA GLU A 296 28.21 7.03 7.72
C GLU A 296 26.74 6.64 7.50
N GLN A 297 26.29 6.50 6.24
CA GLN A 297 24.97 5.95 5.93
C GLN A 297 24.78 4.53 6.48
N GLU A 298 25.79 3.67 6.36
CA GLU A 298 25.77 2.28 6.83
C GLU A 298 25.81 2.19 8.37
N GLU A 299 26.57 3.06 9.04
CA GLU A 299 26.63 3.21 10.50
C GLU A 299 25.29 3.73 11.07
N ILE A 300 24.69 4.76 10.45
CA ILE A 300 23.35 5.29 10.81
C ILE A 300 22.29 4.19 10.75
N PHE A 301 22.28 3.36 9.71
CA PHE A 301 21.32 2.26 9.59
C PHE A 301 21.69 1.05 10.45
N GLY A 302 22.97 0.77 10.67
CA GLY A 302 23.49 -0.45 11.29
C GLY A 302 23.55 -1.67 10.35
N ARG A 303 23.53 -1.46 9.03
CA ARG A 303 23.48 -2.49 7.98
C ARG A 303 24.34 -2.08 6.78
N ALA A 304 24.87 -3.04 6.03
CA ALA A 304 25.53 -2.78 4.74
C ALA A 304 24.51 -2.38 3.67
N LYS A 305 24.71 -1.25 2.99
CA LYS A 305 23.75 -0.68 2.02
C LYS A 305 23.56 -1.59 0.80
N ALA A 306 24.65 -2.17 0.31
CA ALA A 306 24.63 -2.99 -0.91
C ALA A 306 23.86 -4.30 -0.72
N THR A 307 24.18 -5.06 0.34
CA THR A 307 23.68 -6.43 0.57
C THR A 307 22.54 -6.52 1.58
N GLY A 308 22.31 -5.46 2.37
CA GLY A 308 21.42 -5.51 3.52
C GLY A 308 21.97 -6.34 4.69
N ALA A 309 23.20 -6.87 4.62
CA ALA A 309 23.78 -7.71 5.66
C ALA A 309 24.10 -6.91 6.96
N PRO A 310 24.25 -7.57 8.12
CA PRO A 310 24.81 -6.95 9.32
C PRO A 310 26.18 -6.33 9.06
N LEU A 311 26.51 -5.23 9.74
CA LEU A 311 27.86 -4.65 9.68
C LEU A 311 28.92 -5.63 10.17
N GLY A 312 30.13 -5.56 9.61
CA GLY A 312 31.24 -6.46 9.94
C GLY A 312 31.06 -7.93 9.52
N ALA A 313 29.93 -8.31 8.93
CA ALA A 313 29.69 -9.68 8.49
C ALA A 313 30.62 -10.07 7.33
N GLY A 314 31.05 -11.34 7.32
CA GLY A 314 32.01 -11.86 6.35
C GLY A 314 31.43 -12.04 4.93
N PRO A 315 32.29 -12.37 3.94
CA PRO A 315 31.85 -12.67 2.58
C PRO A 315 30.79 -13.78 2.55
N GLY A 316 29.72 -13.57 1.79
CA GLY A 316 28.57 -14.47 1.70
C GLY A 316 27.44 -14.17 2.69
N ALA A 317 27.61 -13.24 3.63
CA ALA A 317 26.52 -12.75 4.47
C ALA A 317 25.45 -12.01 3.65
N THR A 318 24.20 -12.15 4.10
CA THR A 318 22.99 -11.71 3.42
C THR A 318 22.12 -10.83 4.33
N GLU A 319 21.09 -10.22 3.76
CA GLU A 319 20.12 -9.44 4.53
C GLU A 319 19.36 -10.24 5.61
N TYR A 320 19.26 -11.56 5.45
CA TYR A 320 18.55 -12.45 6.38
C TYR A 320 19.38 -12.79 7.62
N ASP A 321 20.68 -12.51 7.59
CA ASP A 321 21.55 -12.65 8.75
C ASP A 321 21.23 -11.59 9.82
N THR A 322 21.43 -11.98 11.08
CA THR A 322 21.13 -11.16 12.25
C THR A 322 22.43 -10.71 12.92
N PRO A 323 22.59 -9.41 13.29
CA PRO A 323 23.72 -8.97 14.09
C PRO A 323 23.69 -9.61 15.47
N ASP A 324 24.85 -10.06 15.95
CA ASP A 324 25.03 -10.55 17.32
C ASP A 324 25.45 -9.38 18.23
N TYR A 325 24.47 -8.74 18.87
CA TYR A 325 24.72 -7.66 19.82
C TYR A 325 25.36 -8.13 21.14
N ALA A 326 25.38 -9.44 21.43
CA ALA A 326 25.97 -9.97 22.66
C ALA A 326 27.50 -10.05 22.58
N SER A 327 28.07 -10.25 21.37
CA SER A 327 29.51 -10.16 21.12
C SER A 327 30.00 -8.74 20.77
N ASP A 328 29.09 -7.79 20.54
CA ASP A 328 29.38 -6.37 20.29
C ASP A 328 28.69 -5.44 21.32
N PRO A 329 28.96 -5.59 22.64
CA PRO A 329 28.23 -4.86 23.68
C PRO A 329 28.44 -3.35 23.65
N ASP A 330 29.61 -2.89 23.22
CA ASP A 330 29.99 -1.47 23.15
C ASP A 330 29.61 -0.80 21.81
N GLY A 331 29.05 -1.54 20.86
CA GLY A 331 28.63 -1.02 19.55
C GLY A 331 29.78 -0.66 18.60
N ALA A 332 30.90 -1.38 18.68
CA ALA A 332 32.05 -1.19 17.82
C ALA A 332 31.83 -1.72 16.38
N ILE A 333 30.88 -2.62 16.18
CA ILE A 333 30.51 -3.17 14.86
C ILE A 333 29.17 -2.61 14.40
N THR A 334 28.13 -2.68 15.23
CA THR A 334 26.83 -2.05 14.98
C THR A 334 26.63 -0.94 16.01
N PRO A 335 26.71 0.35 15.64
CA PRO A 335 26.63 1.46 16.60
C PRO A 335 25.41 1.37 17.53
N LEU A 336 25.57 1.76 18.79
CA LEU A 336 24.49 1.67 19.80
C LEU A 336 23.28 2.54 19.44
N ASP A 337 23.52 3.61 18.70
CA ASP A 337 22.57 4.58 18.15
C ASP A 337 22.13 4.27 16.70
N ALA A 338 22.58 3.15 16.12
CA ALA A 338 22.14 2.74 14.78
C ALA A 338 20.65 2.39 14.77
N HIS A 339 19.94 2.79 13.71
CA HIS A 339 18.50 2.64 13.54
C HIS A 339 17.98 1.23 13.90
N ILE A 340 18.59 0.16 13.36
CA ILE A 340 18.13 -1.21 13.65
C ILE A 340 18.35 -1.66 15.10
N ARG A 341 19.33 -1.06 15.80
CA ARG A 341 19.73 -1.44 17.16
C ARG A 341 18.91 -0.69 18.20
N LEU A 342 18.56 0.58 17.93
CA LEU A 342 17.57 1.33 18.67
C LEU A 342 16.15 0.76 18.48
N ALA A 343 15.71 0.52 17.23
CA ALA A 343 14.36 0.01 16.95
C ALA A 343 14.11 -1.35 17.63
N ASN A 344 15.05 -2.29 17.47
CA ASN A 344 15.01 -3.61 18.08
C ASN A 344 16.38 -3.97 18.68
N PRO A 345 16.58 -3.80 20.01
CA PRO A 345 17.81 -4.15 20.69
C PRO A 345 18.00 -5.68 20.91
N ARG A 346 17.09 -6.53 20.37
CA ARG A 346 17.16 -8.00 20.38
C ARG A 346 17.34 -8.62 21.77
N THR A 347 16.86 -7.92 22.79
CA THR A 347 16.68 -8.46 24.14
C THR A 347 15.37 -9.25 24.22
N ARG A 348 15.25 -10.15 25.20
CA ARG A 348 13.98 -10.81 25.51
C ARG A 348 12.85 -9.81 25.82
N ALA A 349 13.17 -8.67 26.43
CA ALA A 349 12.19 -7.63 26.73
C ALA A 349 11.69 -6.90 25.47
N SER A 350 12.45 -6.90 24.37
CA SER A 350 12.04 -6.28 23.10
C SER A 350 11.20 -7.19 22.19
N GLU A 351 11.00 -8.46 22.56
CA GLU A 351 10.18 -9.42 21.80
C GLU A 351 8.71 -8.98 21.76
N GLU A 352 8.18 -8.38 22.83
CA GLU A 352 6.81 -7.86 22.87
C GLU A 352 6.61 -6.55 22.08
N ASN A 353 7.68 -5.99 21.49
CA ASN A 353 7.67 -4.74 20.74
C ASN A 353 7.95 -4.93 19.24
N LEU A 354 7.87 -6.17 18.76
CA LEU A 354 7.96 -6.45 17.33
C LEU A 354 6.75 -5.86 16.59
N ILE A 355 6.99 -5.43 15.34
CA ILE A 355 5.97 -4.84 14.47
C ILE A 355 6.12 -5.40 13.04
N LEU A 356 5.01 -5.57 12.34
CA LEU A 356 5.02 -5.95 10.92
C LEU A 356 4.98 -4.68 10.05
N ARG A 357 6.13 -4.29 9.49
CA ARG A 357 6.25 -3.09 8.63
C ARG A 357 5.92 -3.43 7.18
N ARG A 358 5.07 -2.62 6.53
CA ARG A 358 4.60 -2.81 5.14
C ARG A 358 4.55 -1.48 4.38
N ALA A 359 5.63 -0.70 4.50
CA ALA A 359 5.78 0.65 3.95
C ALA A 359 5.83 0.70 2.41
N PHE A 360 5.65 1.90 1.85
CA PHE A 360 5.95 2.23 0.45
C PHE A 360 6.84 3.48 0.39
N ASN A 361 7.56 3.71 -0.70
CA ASN A 361 8.22 4.99 -0.96
C ASN A 361 7.21 5.96 -1.58
N TYR A 362 7.29 7.26 -1.28
CA TYR A 362 6.43 8.27 -1.92
C TYR A 362 7.26 9.32 -2.67
N SER A 363 6.66 9.92 -3.70
CA SER A 363 7.24 11.03 -4.46
C SER A 363 6.15 12.03 -4.89
N ASN A 364 6.04 13.14 -4.17
CA ASN A 364 5.05 14.20 -4.37
C ASN A 364 5.55 15.35 -5.27
N GLY A 365 6.77 15.23 -5.81
CA GLY A 365 7.36 16.21 -6.74
C GLY A 365 8.43 17.08 -6.08
N VAL A 366 8.22 18.40 -6.04
CA VAL A 366 9.23 19.37 -5.57
C VAL A 366 8.61 20.28 -4.51
N ALA A 367 9.24 20.35 -3.35
CA ALA A 367 8.86 21.22 -2.25
C ALA A 367 9.16 22.70 -2.56
N SER A 368 8.55 23.62 -1.81
CA SER A 368 8.77 25.07 -1.97
C SER A 368 10.22 25.53 -1.78
N SER A 369 11.07 24.73 -1.13
CA SER A 369 12.53 24.94 -1.03
C SER A 369 13.31 24.58 -2.30
N GLY A 370 12.67 24.00 -3.32
CA GLY A 370 13.33 23.45 -4.51
C GLY A 370 13.91 22.04 -4.35
N GLN A 371 13.64 21.38 -3.22
CA GLN A 371 14.10 20.01 -2.92
C GLN A 371 13.03 18.96 -3.27
N LEU A 372 13.45 17.76 -3.63
CA LEU A 372 12.60 16.61 -3.97
C LEU A 372 11.71 16.21 -2.80
N ASP A 373 10.38 16.30 -2.97
CA ASP A 373 9.41 15.86 -1.97
C ASP A 373 9.18 14.36 -2.04
N GLN A 374 10.09 13.63 -1.42
CA GLN A 374 10.18 12.17 -1.51
C GLN A 374 10.50 11.58 -0.14
N GLY A 375 10.01 10.38 0.13
CA GLY A 375 10.18 9.77 1.45
C GLY A 375 9.58 8.38 1.59
N LEU A 376 9.28 8.01 2.82
CA LEU A 376 8.65 6.75 3.19
C LEU A 376 7.22 6.97 3.68
N LEU A 377 6.25 6.39 2.98
CA LEU A 377 4.91 6.11 3.51
C LEU A 377 5.05 4.88 4.40
N PHE A 378 5.45 5.11 5.65
CA PHE A 378 5.62 4.06 6.64
C PHE A 378 4.26 3.56 7.10
N ILE A 379 4.09 2.24 7.09
CA ILE A 379 2.90 1.54 7.57
C ILE A 379 3.36 0.38 8.44
N ALA A 380 2.83 0.24 9.65
CA ALA A 380 3.13 -0.87 10.55
C ALA A 380 1.89 -1.43 11.25
N TYR A 381 1.88 -2.74 11.42
CA TYR A 381 0.80 -3.51 12.04
C TYR A 381 1.27 -4.21 13.32
N GLN A 382 0.42 -4.22 14.35
CA GLN A 382 0.71 -4.77 15.68
C GLN A 382 -0.57 -5.07 16.47
N ALA A 383 -0.54 -6.06 17.36
CA ALA A 383 -1.66 -6.43 18.24
C ALA A 383 -1.87 -5.42 19.40
N ASP A 384 -0.83 -4.64 19.75
CA ASP A 384 -0.89 -3.57 20.76
C ASP A 384 -0.09 -2.37 20.24
N LEU A 385 -0.74 -1.21 20.10
CA LEU A 385 -0.13 0.00 19.53
C LEU A 385 0.93 0.63 20.46
N GLU A 386 0.72 0.56 21.76
CA GLU A 386 1.64 1.12 22.76
C GLU A 386 2.93 0.29 22.79
N LYS A 387 2.77 -1.05 22.85
CA LYS A 387 3.91 -1.97 22.82
C LYS A 387 4.62 -2.02 21.47
N GLY A 388 3.90 -1.91 20.36
CA GLY A 388 4.48 -1.91 19.01
C GLY A 388 5.07 -0.56 18.64
N PHE A 389 4.41 0.14 17.70
CA PHE A 389 4.92 1.37 17.11
C PHE A 389 5.39 2.42 18.14
N ILE A 390 4.61 2.68 19.20
CA ILE A 390 4.92 3.77 20.14
C ILE A 390 6.19 3.47 20.94
N ALA A 391 6.34 2.26 21.49
CA ALA A 391 7.57 1.86 22.17
C ALA A 391 8.81 1.86 21.25
N VAL A 392 8.66 1.42 20.00
CA VAL A 392 9.76 1.45 19.01
C VAL A 392 10.15 2.89 18.66
N GLN A 393 9.19 3.75 18.31
CA GLN A 393 9.45 5.16 17.99
C GLN A 393 10.04 5.91 19.19
N ASN A 394 9.64 5.58 20.42
CA ASN A 394 10.21 6.17 21.62
C ASN A 394 11.71 5.85 21.83
N ARG A 395 12.20 4.70 21.35
CA ARG A 395 13.65 4.37 21.33
C ARG A 395 14.40 5.11 20.22
N LEU A 396 13.72 5.39 19.11
CA LEU A 396 14.28 6.08 17.95
C LEU A 396 14.36 7.61 18.14
N ASN A 397 13.70 8.17 19.16
CA ASN A 397 13.79 9.60 19.45
C ASN A 397 15.26 10.04 19.67
N GLY A 398 15.75 10.92 18.81
CA GLY A 398 17.14 11.40 18.82
C GLY A 398 18.13 10.50 18.07
N GLU A 399 17.66 9.55 17.25
CA GLU A 399 18.54 8.74 16.39
C GLU A 399 19.27 9.61 15.35
N PRO A 400 20.50 9.24 14.90
CA PRO A 400 21.22 9.96 13.86
C PRO A 400 20.45 10.11 12.54
N LEU A 401 19.53 9.17 12.24
CA LEU A 401 18.68 9.24 11.05
C LEU A 401 17.76 10.47 11.04
N GLU A 402 17.44 11.08 12.19
CA GLU A 402 16.63 12.30 12.30
C GLU A 402 17.22 13.51 11.58
N GLU A 403 18.53 13.53 11.30
CA GLU A 403 19.15 14.54 10.43
C GLU A 403 18.66 14.43 8.96
N TYR A 404 18.21 13.25 8.55
CA TYR A 404 17.85 12.90 7.18
C TYR A 404 16.36 12.65 6.98
N ILE A 405 15.59 12.49 8.06
CA ILE A 405 14.15 12.23 8.00
C ILE A 405 13.32 13.25 8.79
N LYS A 406 12.07 13.45 8.35
CA LYS A 406 11.09 14.29 9.03
C LYS A 406 9.68 13.69 8.92
N PRO A 407 9.10 13.16 10.01
CA PRO A 407 7.68 12.80 10.02
C PRO A 407 6.82 14.08 9.91
N VAL A 408 5.94 14.12 8.90
CA VAL A 408 5.09 15.28 8.57
C VAL A 408 3.59 14.99 8.61
N GLY A 409 3.19 13.72 8.63
CA GLY A 409 1.77 13.35 8.61
C GLY A 409 1.51 11.88 8.96
N GLY A 410 0.24 11.46 8.80
CA GLY A 410 -0.23 10.11 9.08
C GLY A 410 -1.18 10.02 10.29
N GLY A 411 -1.28 8.86 10.91
CA GLY A 411 -2.21 8.63 12.01
C GLY A 411 -2.21 7.20 12.53
N TYR A 412 -3.00 6.99 13.58
CA TYR A 412 -3.24 5.68 14.18
C TYR A 412 -4.68 5.27 13.94
N PHE A 413 -4.85 4.03 13.49
CA PHE A 413 -6.13 3.45 13.10
C PHE A 413 -6.20 2.00 13.61
N TYR A 414 -7.41 1.44 13.64
CA TYR A 414 -7.67 0.05 13.97
C TYR A 414 -8.23 -0.67 12.75
N ALA A 415 -7.42 -1.52 12.11
CA ALA A 415 -7.85 -2.32 10.98
C ALA A 415 -8.88 -3.36 11.46
N LEU A 416 -10.03 -3.37 10.79
CA LEU A 416 -11.17 -4.21 11.18
C LEU A 416 -10.87 -5.70 11.03
N PRO A 417 -11.57 -6.58 11.78
CA PRO A 417 -11.61 -8.01 11.48
C PRO A 417 -12.05 -8.28 10.03
N GLY A 418 -11.64 -9.42 9.48
CA GLY A 418 -12.02 -9.85 8.14
C GLY A 418 -13.49 -10.29 8.04
N VAL A 419 -14.01 -10.26 6.80
CA VAL A 419 -15.36 -10.74 6.46
C VAL A 419 -15.32 -12.25 6.26
N ARG A 420 -16.13 -13.01 7.00
CA ARG A 420 -16.02 -14.48 7.01
C ARG A 420 -16.60 -15.15 5.77
N ASP A 421 -17.70 -14.63 5.26
CA ASP A 421 -18.49 -15.23 4.17
C ASP A 421 -19.38 -14.16 3.49
N PRO A 422 -20.04 -14.46 2.35
CA PRO A 422 -20.86 -13.49 1.62
C PRO A 422 -22.11 -12.95 2.34
N GLY A 423 -22.50 -13.51 3.49
CA GLY A 423 -23.56 -12.97 4.35
C GLY A 423 -23.06 -11.96 5.40
N ASP A 424 -21.76 -11.86 5.56
CA ASP A 424 -21.06 -11.01 6.53
C ASP A 424 -20.63 -9.65 5.91
N TYR A 425 -20.22 -8.69 6.73
CA TYR A 425 -19.71 -7.40 6.26
C TYR A 425 -18.70 -6.78 7.22
N LEU A 426 -17.82 -5.91 6.70
CA LEU A 426 -16.77 -5.26 7.48
C LEU A 426 -17.37 -4.49 8.66
N GLY A 427 -16.87 -4.76 9.88
CA GLY A 427 -17.36 -4.09 11.09
C GLY A 427 -18.74 -4.54 11.59
N ARG A 428 -19.34 -5.62 11.05
CA ARG A 428 -20.59 -6.19 11.59
C ARG A 428 -20.54 -6.43 13.10
N SER A 429 -19.42 -6.97 13.59
CA SER A 429 -19.21 -7.23 15.02
C SER A 429 -19.33 -5.98 15.89
N LEU A 430 -18.85 -4.82 15.39
CA LEU A 430 -18.98 -3.53 16.06
C LEU A 430 -20.45 -3.06 16.06
N VAL A 431 -21.13 -3.13 14.92
CA VAL A 431 -22.55 -2.74 14.79
C VAL A 431 -23.42 -3.58 15.73
N GLU A 432 -23.20 -4.89 15.78
CA GLU A 432 -23.88 -5.76 16.74
C GLU A 432 -23.58 -5.35 18.20
N ALA A 433 -22.33 -5.04 18.54
CA ALA A 433 -21.96 -4.61 19.88
C ALA A 433 -22.63 -3.28 20.27
N VAL A 434 -22.73 -2.32 19.35
CA VAL A 434 -23.51 -1.07 19.52
C VAL A 434 -24.98 -1.39 19.79
N ARG A 435 -25.61 -2.23 18.96
CA ARG A 435 -27.03 -2.60 19.12
C ARG A 435 -27.29 -3.35 20.43
N ARG A 436 -26.40 -4.25 20.87
CA ARG A 436 -26.50 -4.94 22.17
C ARG A 436 -26.42 -3.98 23.37
N ARG A 437 -25.60 -2.92 23.29
CA ARG A 437 -25.53 -1.89 24.33
C ARG A 437 -26.79 -1.02 24.38
N ALA A 438 -27.41 -0.73 23.23
CA ALA A 438 -28.65 0.04 23.16
C ALA A 438 -29.88 -0.70 23.75
N THR A 439 -29.87 -2.03 23.80
CA THR A 439 -30.97 -2.85 24.35
C THR A 439 -30.74 -3.34 25.78
N SER A 440 -29.56 -3.13 26.35
CA SER A 440 -29.25 -3.49 27.74
C SER A 440 -29.77 -2.42 28.70
N PRO A 441 -30.63 -2.75 29.69
CA PRO A 441 -31.01 -1.79 30.72
C PRO A 441 -29.78 -1.35 31.54
N SER A 442 -29.72 -0.06 31.85
CA SER A 442 -28.68 0.57 32.67
C SER A 442 -28.72 0.15 34.14
#